data_AF-A0A1G1E0M8-F1
#
_entry.id   AF-A0A1G1E0M8-F1
#
_cell.length_a   1.000
_cell.length_b   1.000
_cell.length_c   1.000
_cell.angle_alpha   90.00
_cell.angle_beta   90.00
_cell.angle_gamma   90.00
#
_symmetry.space_group_name_H-M   'P 1'
#
loop_
_entity.id
_entity.type
_entity.pdbx_description
1 polymer ?
#
loop_
_entity_poly.entity_id
_entity_poly.type
_entity_poly.pdbx_seq_one_letter_code
_entity_poly.pdbx_strand_id
1 'polypeptide(L)'
;MKKALIIAMVLIVPFMFMSRSFAQEEMPGAYKPFLKFGRGVINIGSSPYEIPKQMYLLSRNGDTFWGTTAQGLAGVFVGTGWMFYRLAAGVYDVFTSPFPGCEESIIDPEYAF
;
A
#
# COMPACT_ATOMS: atom_id res chain seq x y z
N MET A 1 -25.38 -6.78 -15.79
CA MET A 1 -24.16 -7.38 -15.20
C MET A 1 -22.88 -7.05 -15.99
N LYS A 2 -22.75 -7.42 -17.28
CA LYS A 2 -21.54 -7.10 -18.08
C LYS A 2 -21.14 -5.62 -18.12
N LYS A 3 -22.11 -4.70 -18.24
CA LYS A 3 -21.85 -3.24 -18.25
C LYS A 3 -21.31 -2.71 -16.92
N ALA A 4 -21.79 -3.24 -15.79
CA ALA A 4 -21.28 -2.88 -14.46
C ALA A 4 -19.85 -3.41 -14.23
N LEU A 5 -19.56 -4.60 -14.75
CA LEU A 5 -18.19 -5.16 -14.76
C LEU A 5 -17.23 -4.35 -15.63
N ILE A 6 -17.67 -3.89 -16.80
CA ILE A 6 -16.87 -3.02 -17.68
C ILE A 6 -16.63 -1.66 -17.00
N ILE A 7 -17.65 -1.06 -16.38
CA ILE A 7 -17.50 0.20 -15.64
C ILE A 7 -16.53 0.02 -14.46
N ALA A 8 -16.63 -1.09 -13.71
CA ALA A 8 -15.69 -1.40 -12.64
C ALA A 8 -14.26 -1.59 -13.16
N MET A 9 -14.05 -2.31 -14.26
CA MET A 9 -12.72 -2.44 -14.89
C MET A 9 -12.16 -1.09 -15.37
N VAL A 10 -12.99 -0.25 -15.99
CA VAL A 10 -12.58 1.09 -16.46
C VAL A 10 -12.20 2.00 -15.30
N LEU A 11 -12.78 1.81 -14.11
CA LEU A 11 -12.42 2.55 -12.90
C LEU A 11 -11.15 1.99 -12.20
N ILE A 12 -10.91 0.68 -12.28
CA ILE A 12 -9.78 0.00 -11.61
C ILE A 12 -8.47 0.15 -12.40
N VAL A 13 -8.52 0.05 -13.74
CA VAL A 13 -7.33 0.14 -14.61
C VAL A 13 -6.53 1.45 -14.41
N PRO A 14 -7.13 2.65 -14.37
CA PRO A 14 -6.38 3.88 -14.10
C PRO A 14 -5.81 3.94 -12.67
N PHE A 15 -6.35 3.19 -11.71
CA PHE A 15 -5.81 3.08 -10.35
C PHE A 15 -4.50 2.28 -10.31
N MET A 16 -4.34 1.29 -11.21
CA MET A 16 -3.12 0.47 -11.30
C MET A 16 -1.92 1.20 -11.92
N PHE A 17 -2.13 2.33 -12.58
CA PHE A 17 -1.06 3.16 -13.17
C PHE A 17 -0.74 4.42 -12.36
N MET A 18 -1.29 4.57 -11.14
CA MET A 18 -1.07 5.75 -10.30
C MET A 18 0.24 5.71 -9.50
N SER A 19 1.16 4.81 -9.84
CA SER A 19 2.55 4.80 -9.36
C SER A 19 3.41 5.86 -10.08
N ARG A 20 2.91 7.09 -10.20
CA ARG A 20 3.77 8.21 -10.59
C ARG A 20 4.41 8.76 -9.33
N SER A 21 5.73 8.71 -9.32
CA SER A 21 6.60 9.46 -8.42
C SER A 21 6.09 10.90 -8.32
N PHE A 22 5.29 11.20 -7.30
CA PHE A 22 4.94 12.57 -6.95
C PHE A 22 6.18 13.13 -6.29
N ALA A 23 7.03 13.71 -7.13
CA ALA A 23 8.16 14.50 -6.68
C ALA A 23 7.68 15.52 -5.64
N GLN A 24 8.47 15.64 -4.59
CA GLN A 24 8.32 16.54 -3.45
C GLN A 24 8.49 18.00 -3.89
N GLU A 25 7.59 18.49 -4.74
CA GLU A 25 7.37 19.92 -4.94
C GLU A 25 6.42 20.41 -3.84
N GLU A 26 6.75 21.54 -3.21
CA GLU A 26 5.89 22.22 -2.24
C GLU A 26 4.55 22.60 -2.89
N MET A 27 3.60 21.67 -2.92
CA MET A 27 2.28 21.93 -3.46
C MET A 27 1.53 22.91 -2.55
N PRO A 28 0.70 23.81 -3.12
CA PRO A 28 -0.13 24.72 -2.35
C PRO A 28 -0.93 23.96 -1.27
N GLY A 29 -1.11 24.55 -0.09
CA GLY A 29 -1.71 23.88 1.07
C GLY A 29 -3.08 23.21 0.81
N ALA A 30 -3.83 23.67 -0.20
CA ALA A 30 -5.08 23.07 -0.64
C ALA A 30 -4.93 21.64 -1.22
N TYR A 31 -3.76 21.26 -1.74
CA TYR A 31 -3.52 19.94 -2.33
C TYR A 31 -3.08 18.88 -1.30
N LYS A 32 -2.61 19.30 -0.12
CA LYS A 32 -2.11 18.40 0.92
C LYS A 32 -3.18 17.42 1.46
N PRO A 33 -4.43 17.87 1.74
CA PRO A 33 -5.52 16.96 2.09
C PRO A 33 -5.81 15.89 1.04
N PHE A 34 -5.77 16.27 -0.24
CA PHE A 34 -6.04 15.34 -1.34
C PHE A 34 -4.92 14.32 -1.52
N LEU A 35 -3.66 14.73 -1.36
CA LEU A 35 -2.51 13.82 -1.40
C LEU A 35 -2.59 12.81 -0.24
N LYS A 36 -2.86 13.29 0.97
CA LYS A 36 -3.04 12.44 2.16
C LYS A 36 -4.19 11.45 1.99
N PHE A 37 -5.34 11.92 1.49
CA PHE A 37 -6.46 11.04 1.17
C PHE A 37 -6.08 9.99 0.11
N GLY A 38 -5.44 10.41 -0.98
CA GLY A 38 -4.98 9.52 -2.06
C GLY A 38 -4.02 8.45 -1.56
N ARG A 39 -3.00 8.86 -0.78
CA ARG A 39 -2.08 7.96 -0.09
C ARG A 39 -2.83 6.94 0.76
N GLY A 40 -3.80 7.40 1.55
CA GLY A 40 -4.61 6.55 2.41
C GLY A 40 -5.39 5.48 1.63
N VAL A 41 -6.07 5.87 0.54
CA VAL A 41 -6.79 4.95 -0.33
C VAL A 41 -5.86 3.93 -0.98
N ILE A 42 -4.68 4.35 -1.46
CA ILE A 42 -3.69 3.46 -2.07
C ILE A 42 -3.17 2.46 -1.03
N ASN A 43 -2.86 2.89 0.20
CA ASN A 43 -2.37 2.01 1.25
C ASN A 43 -3.42 0.99 1.71
N ILE A 44 -4.70 1.39 1.81
CA ILE A 44 -5.79 0.45 2.08
C ILE A 44 -5.87 -0.60 0.97
N GLY A 45 -5.92 -0.17 -0.30
CA GLY A 45 -6.09 -1.06 -1.44
C GLY A 45 -4.87 -1.97 -1.71
N SER A 46 -3.66 -1.47 -1.46
CA SER A 46 -2.41 -2.22 -1.65
C SER A 46 -2.00 -3.04 -0.42
N SER A 47 -2.64 -2.87 0.74
CA SER A 47 -2.27 -3.60 1.97
C SER A 47 -2.14 -5.12 1.81
N PRO A 48 -2.97 -5.85 1.03
CA PRO A 48 -2.80 -7.30 0.86
C PRO A 48 -1.49 -7.68 0.16
N TYR A 49 -0.85 -6.75 -0.56
CA TYR A 49 0.44 -6.97 -1.24
C TYR A 49 1.59 -7.18 -0.26
N GLU A 50 1.45 -6.77 1.00
CA GLU A 50 2.45 -7.04 2.04
C GLU A 50 2.64 -8.55 2.28
N ILE A 51 1.61 -9.38 2.07
CA ILE A 51 1.74 -10.84 2.20
C ILE A 51 2.75 -11.42 1.20
N PRO A 52 2.53 -11.33 -0.13
CA PRO A 52 3.48 -11.87 -1.10
C PRO A 52 4.85 -11.17 -1.04
N LYS A 53 4.89 -9.87 -0.70
CA LYS A 53 6.14 -9.13 -0.52
C LYS A 53 7.00 -9.72 0.60
N GLN A 54 6.43 -9.94 1.79
CA GLN A 54 7.18 -10.50 2.92
C GLN A 54 7.53 -11.97 2.69
N MET A 55 6.66 -12.75 2.05
CA MET A 55 7.01 -14.12 1.61
C MET A 55 8.26 -14.13 0.72
N TYR A 56 8.32 -13.24 -0.28
CA TYR A 56 9.48 -13.12 -1.14
C TYR A 56 10.74 -12.68 -0.37
N LEU A 57 10.64 -11.60 0.42
CA LEU A 57 11.78 -11.06 1.17
C LEU A 57 12.37 -12.07 2.16
N LEU A 58 11.51 -12.81 2.90
CA LEU A 58 11.99 -13.81 3.84
C LEU A 58 12.50 -15.06 3.11
N SER A 59 11.88 -15.51 2.03
CA SER A 59 12.35 -16.69 1.29
C SER A 59 13.81 -16.54 0.79
N ARG A 60 14.22 -15.31 0.46
CA ARG A 60 15.60 -14.97 0.03
C ARG A 60 16.66 -15.15 1.10
N ASN A 61 16.27 -15.20 2.37
CA ASN A 61 17.19 -15.41 3.50
C ASN A 61 17.40 -16.92 3.80
N GLY A 62 16.80 -17.82 3.02
CA GLY A 62 16.98 -19.26 3.14
C GLY A 62 18.09 -19.80 2.25
N ASP A 63 19.15 -20.35 2.86
CA ASP A 63 20.33 -20.87 2.15
C ASP A 63 20.13 -22.27 1.53
N THR A 64 19.01 -22.93 1.82
CA THR A 64 18.66 -24.27 1.31
C THR A 64 17.21 -24.27 0.83
N PHE A 65 16.84 -25.21 -0.05
CA PHE A 65 15.46 -25.35 -0.53
C PHE A 65 14.42 -25.42 0.62
N TRP A 66 14.72 -26.22 1.66
CA TRP A 66 13.89 -26.31 2.85
C TRP A 66 13.88 -25.02 3.68
N GLY A 67 15.03 -24.34 3.78
CA GLY A 67 15.14 -23.02 4.41
C GLY A 67 14.31 -21.95 3.70
N THR A 68 14.42 -21.84 2.37
CA THR A 68 13.63 -20.94 1.52
C THR A 68 12.14 -21.17 1.71
N THR A 69 11.70 -22.43 1.74
CA THR A 69 10.30 -22.80 1.91
C THR A 69 9.79 -22.44 3.31
N ALA A 70 10.54 -22.79 4.36
CA ALA A 70 10.18 -22.49 5.74
C ALA A 70 10.09 -20.97 5.99
N GLN A 71 11.03 -20.19 5.46
CA GLN A 71 11.04 -18.74 5.59
C GLN A 71 9.95 -18.07 4.73
N GLY A 72 9.65 -18.62 3.56
CA GLY A 72 8.50 -18.19 2.76
C GLY A 72 7.16 -18.36 3.51
N LEU A 73 6.99 -19.48 4.22
CA LEU A 73 5.81 -19.72 5.08
C LEU A 73 5.77 -18.77 6.28
N ALA A 74 6.92 -18.51 6.91
CA ALA A 74 7.01 -17.48 7.96
C ALA A 74 6.63 -16.09 7.44
N GLY A 75 6.96 -15.79 6.18
CA GLY A 75 6.58 -14.56 5.49
C GLY A 75 5.08 -14.35 5.35
N VAL A 76 4.25 -15.39 5.41
CA VAL A 76 2.78 -15.23 5.44
C VAL A 76 2.34 -14.52 6.73
N PHE A 77 2.87 -14.95 7.87
CA PHE A 77 2.54 -14.36 9.17
C PHE A 77 3.09 -12.94 9.31
N VAL A 78 4.35 -12.75 8.93
CA VAL A 78 5.00 -11.43 8.92
C VAL A 78 4.26 -10.48 7.97
N GLY A 79 3.93 -10.95 6.77
CA GLY A 79 3.17 -10.20 5.78
C GLY A 79 1.75 -9.86 6.19
N THR A 80 1.11 -10.73 6.97
CA THR A 80 -0.22 -10.43 7.57
C THR A 80 -0.12 -9.30 8.58
N GLY A 81 0.93 -9.28 9.42
CA GLY A 81 1.20 -8.17 10.33
C GLY A 81 1.42 -6.85 9.59
N TRP A 82 2.26 -6.86 8.55
CA TRP A 82 2.49 -5.69 7.69
C TRP A 82 1.25 -5.24 6.93
N MET A 83 0.41 -6.17 6.46
CA MET A 83 -0.87 -5.87 5.82
C MET A 83 -1.75 -5.06 6.78
N PHE A 84 -1.93 -5.51 8.03
CA PHE A 84 -2.74 -4.77 9.00
C PHE A 84 -2.12 -3.42 9.36
N TYR A 85 -0.80 -3.33 9.47
CA TYR A 85 -0.13 -2.06 9.71
C TYR A 85 -0.34 -1.06 8.58
N ARG A 86 -0.16 -1.48 7.32
CA ARG A 86 -0.41 -0.64 6.14
C ARG A 86 -1.88 -0.26 5.99
N LEU A 87 -2.79 -1.19 6.27
CA LEU A 87 -4.21 -0.91 6.30
C LEU A 87 -4.55 0.17 7.34
N ALA A 88 -4.02 0.04 8.56
CA ALA A 88 -4.23 1.01 9.63
C ALA A 88 -3.64 2.38 9.28
N ALA A 89 -2.44 2.42 8.69
CA ALA A 89 -1.85 3.66 8.19
C ALA A 89 -2.71 4.32 7.10
N GLY A 90 -3.23 3.53 6.15
CA GLY A 90 -4.10 4.05 5.11
C GLY A 90 -5.45 4.56 5.64
N VAL A 91 -6.04 3.85 6.60
CA VAL A 91 -7.25 4.29 7.33
C VAL A 91 -6.96 5.61 8.06
N TYR A 92 -5.85 5.68 8.79
CA TYR A 92 -5.42 6.90 9.47
C TYR A 92 -5.32 8.09 8.51
N ASP A 93 -4.68 7.91 7.35
CA ASP A 93 -4.53 8.97 6.36
C ASP A 93 -5.87 9.43 5.77
N VAL A 94 -6.80 8.51 5.48
CA VAL A 94 -8.15 8.87 5.00
C VAL A 94 -8.88 9.70 6.05
N PHE A 95 -8.90 9.25 7.30
CA PHE A 95 -9.63 9.93 8.39
C PHE A 95 -8.99 11.26 8.78
N THR A 96 -7.66 11.35 8.71
CA THR A 96 -6.93 12.57 9.07
C THR A 96 -6.69 13.49 7.87
N SER A 97 -7.15 13.13 6.67
CA SER A 97 -7.01 13.95 5.46
C SER A 97 -7.64 15.35 5.55
N PRO A 98 -8.79 15.58 6.21
CA PRO A 98 -9.36 16.92 6.33
C PRO A 98 -8.62 17.81 7.34
N PHE A 99 -7.79 17.22 8.19
CA PHE A 99 -7.11 17.92 9.27
C PHE A 99 -5.69 18.28 8.86
N PRO A 100 -5.26 19.55 9.02
CA PRO A 100 -3.89 19.94 8.74
C PRO A 100 -2.92 19.25 9.70
N GLY A 101 -1.78 18.78 9.18
CA GLY A 101 -0.73 18.11 9.96
C GLY A 101 -0.65 16.61 9.71
N CYS A 102 0.45 16.00 10.17
CA CYS A 102 0.81 14.61 9.85
C CYS A 102 0.84 14.37 8.34
N GLU A 103 1.55 15.23 7.62
CA GLU A 103 1.70 15.15 6.15
C GLU A 103 2.60 13.98 5.75
N GLU A 104 3.46 13.54 6.67
CA GLU A 104 4.32 12.37 6.47
C GLU A 104 3.52 11.08 6.63
N SER A 105 3.90 10.07 5.85
CA SER A 105 3.33 8.73 5.96
C SER A 105 3.79 8.08 7.26
N ILE A 106 2.84 7.48 8.00
CA ILE A 106 3.16 6.70 9.21
C ILE A 106 3.86 5.37 8.87
N ILE A 107 3.67 4.90 7.63
CA ILE A 107 4.32 3.71 7.10
C ILE A 107 5.40 4.09 6.08
N ASP A 108 6.57 3.47 6.24
CA ASP A 108 7.68 3.56 5.30
C ASP A 108 7.94 2.17 4.69
N PRO A 109 8.07 2.03 3.36
CA PRO A 109 7.82 3.04 2.33
C PRO A 109 6.36 3.50 2.28
N GLU A 110 6.16 4.75 1.82
CA GLU A 110 4.85 5.41 1.67
C GLU A 110 3.84 4.53 0.93
N TYR A 111 4.31 3.81 -0.09
CA TYR A 111 3.53 2.86 -0.89
C TYR A 111 4.11 1.44 -0.76
N ALA A 112 3.28 0.43 -1.02
CA ALA A 112 3.69 -0.97 -0.85
C ALA A 112 4.68 -1.48 -1.91
N PHE A 113 4.80 -0.77 -3.04
CA PHE A 113 5.51 -1.17 -4.26
C PHE A 113 6.66 -0.23 -4.60
#